data_AF-A0A925AE01-F1
#
_entry.id   AF-A0A925AE01-F1
#
_cell.length_a   1.000
_cell.length_b   1.000
_cell.length_c   1.000
_cell.angle_alpha   90.00
_cell.angle_beta   90.00
_cell.angle_gamma   90.00
#
_symmetry.space_group_name_H-M   'P 1'
#
loop_
_entity.id
_entity.type
_entity.pdbx_description
1 polymer ?
#
loop_
_entity_poly.entity_id
_entity_poly.type
_entity_poly.pdbx_seq_one_letter_code
_entity_poly.pdbx_strand_id
1 'polypeptide(L)'
;MKARWIILAVAGAVVVAAWSALAVGYFYRPSTPVWIALVTAAALSLEALFWVAAGVFGWGFLAKRRAALARLRDRIFGKREREPSEPPNPAD
;
A
#
# COMPACT_ATOMS: atom_id res chain seq x y z
N MET A 1 7.12 -1.96 -8.06
CA MET A 1 5.69 -2.25 -8.36
C MET A 1 5.28 -3.71 -8.16
N LYS A 2 6.15 -4.72 -8.39
CA LYS A 2 5.80 -6.16 -8.20
C LYS A 2 5.70 -6.59 -6.72
N ALA A 3 6.63 -6.15 -5.87
CA ALA A 3 6.70 -6.57 -4.46
C ALA A 3 5.40 -6.33 -3.67
N ARG A 4 4.74 -5.17 -3.84
CA ARG A 4 3.47 -4.86 -3.17
C ARG A 4 2.33 -5.83 -3.50
N TRP A 5 2.28 -6.30 -4.75
CA TRP A 5 1.27 -7.25 -5.20
C TRP A 5 1.60 -8.67 -4.74
N ILE A 6 2.89 -9.01 -4.66
CA ILE A 6 3.35 -10.27 -4.05
C ILE A 6 2.97 -10.31 -2.57
N ILE A 7 3.19 -9.21 -1.83
CA ILE A 7 2.81 -9.12 -0.41
C ILE A 7 1.30 -9.32 -0.23
N LEU A 8 0.49 -8.65 -1.04
CA LEU A 8 -0.97 -8.83 -1.00
C LEU A 8 -1.40 -10.26 -1.37
N ALA A 9 -0.78 -10.85 -2.39
CA ALA A 9 -1.08 -12.21 -2.81
C ALA A 9 -0.73 -13.24 -1.72
N VAL A 10 0.44 -13.09 -1.08
CA VAL A 10 0.86 -13.93 0.04
C VAL A 10 -0.09 -13.75 1.24
N ALA A 11 -0.41 -12.51 1.62
CA ALA A 11 -1.37 -12.25 2.70
C ALA A 11 -2.75 -12.86 2.40
N GLY A 12 -3.24 -12.72 1.17
CA GLY A 12 -4.49 -13.35 0.72
C GLY A 12 -4.43 -14.87 0.79
N ALA A 13 -3.32 -15.48 0.37
CA ALA A 13 -3.13 -16.93 0.46
C ALA A 13 -3.16 -17.44 1.90
N VAL A 14 -2.58 -16.70 2.86
CA VAL A 14 -2.63 -17.04 4.29
C VAL A 14 -4.07 -16.99 4.81
N VAL A 15 -4.86 -15.99 4.43
CA VAL A 15 -6.28 -15.92 4.80
C VAL A 15 -7.04 -17.12 4.25
N VAL A 16 -6.87 -17.43 2.96
CA VAL A 16 -7.53 -18.58 2.34
C VAL A 16 -7.15 -19.88 3.06
N ALA A 17 -5.88 -20.06 3.40
CA ALA A 17 -5.42 -21.23 4.13
C ALA A 17 -6.03 -21.32 5.53
N ALA A 18 -6.06 -20.22 6.30
CA ALA A 18 -6.63 -20.18 7.64
C ALA A 18 -8.15 -20.46 7.64
N TRP A 19 -8.89 -19.87 6.70
CA TRP A 19 -10.32 -20.11 6.56
C TRP A 19 -10.64 -21.51 6.03
N SER A 20 -9.78 -22.07 5.17
CA SER A 20 -9.90 -23.47 4.74
C SER A 20 -9.68 -24.42 5.92
N ALA A 21 -8.68 -24.15 6.76
CA ALA A 21 -8.43 -24.93 7.98
C ALA A 21 -9.60 -24.86 8.97
N LEU A 22 -10.23 -23.68 9.10
CA LEU A 22 -11.45 -23.51 9.90
C LEU A 22 -12.61 -24.36 9.34
N ALA A 23 -12.83 -24.31 8.03
CA ALA A 23 -13.88 -25.09 7.37
C ALA A 23 -13.66 -26.61 7.55
N VAL A 24 -12.42 -27.08 7.38
CA VAL A 24 -12.06 -28.48 7.66
C VAL A 24 -12.28 -28.80 9.14
N GLY A 25 -11.79 -27.96 10.06
CA GLY A 25 -11.99 -28.12 11.49
C GLY A 25 -13.46 -28.26 11.87
N TYR A 26 -14.36 -27.54 11.21
CA TYR A 26 -15.79 -27.63 11.48
C TYR A 26 -16.35 -29.04 11.25
N PHE A 27 -15.91 -29.72 10.18
CA PHE A 27 -16.34 -31.08 9.87
C PHE A 27 -15.71 -32.13 10.79
N TYR A 28 -14.44 -31.95 11.17
CA TYR A 28 -13.71 -32.92 11.98
C TYR A 28 -13.95 -32.81 13.49
N ARG A 29 -14.62 -31.74 13.95
CA ARG A 29 -14.99 -31.49 15.36
C ARG A 29 -13.80 -31.72 16.32
N PRO A 30 -12.70 -30.96 16.16
CA PRO A 30 -11.52 -31.09 17.01
C PRO A 30 -11.85 -30.70 18.46
N SER A 31 -10.92 -30.99 19.36
CA SER A 31 -11.06 -30.59 20.76
C SER A 31 -11.22 -29.06 20.90
N THR A 32 -11.92 -28.63 21.95
CA THR A 32 -12.19 -27.22 22.27
C THR A 32 -10.97 -26.29 22.13
N PRO A 33 -9.76 -26.61 22.65
CA PRO A 33 -8.61 -25.72 22.50
C PRO A 33 -8.16 -25.56 21.03
N VAL A 34 -8.23 -26.63 20.24
CA VAL A 34 -7.88 -26.58 18.81
C VAL A 34 -8.91 -25.76 18.04
N TRP A 35 -10.20 -25.90 18.37
CA TRP A 35 -11.25 -25.10 17.76
C TRP A 35 -11.06 -23.61 18.03
N ILE A 36 -10.77 -23.23 19.28
CA ILE A 36 -10.47 -21.84 19.65
C ILE A 36 -9.28 -21.32 18.84
N ALA A 37 -8.19 -22.07 18.78
CA ALA A 37 -7.00 -21.67 18.04
C ALA A 37 -7.29 -21.42 16.54
N LEU A 38 -8.09 -22.29 15.91
CA LEU A 38 -8.50 -22.13 14.50
C LEU A 38 -9.34 -20.87 14.29
N VAL A 39 -10.34 -20.63 15.15
CA VAL A 39 -11.20 -19.43 15.07
C VAL A 39 -10.37 -18.16 15.27
N THR A 40 -9.50 -18.13 16.28
CA THR A 40 -8.62 -16.99 16.54
C THR A 40 -7.67 -16.73 15.37
N ALA A 41 -7.06 -17.78 14.81
CA ALA A 41 -6.17 -17.64 13.65
C ALA A 41 -6.93 -17.10 12.42
N ALA A 42 -8.14 -17.58 12.16
CA ALA A 42 -8.97 -17.08 11.06
C ALA A 42 -9.34 -15.60 11.23
N ALA A 43 -9.71 -15.17 12.45
CA ALA A 43 -10.02 -13.78 12.75
C ALA A 43 -8.79 -12.87 12.56
N LEU A 44 -7.65 -13.24 13.14
CA LEU A 44 -6.41 -12.48 13.04
C LEU A 44 -5.89 -12.41 11.60
N SER A 45 -6.13 -13.45 10.79
CA SER A 45 -5.71 -13.45 9.39
C SER A 45 -6.39 -12.35 8.56
N LEU A 46 -7.68 -12.10 8.79
CA LEU A 46 -8.41 -11.02 8.13
C LEU A 46 -7.96 -9.64 8.61
N GLU A 47 -7.79 -9.48 9.92
CA GLU A 47 -7.27 -8.24 10.48
C GLU A 47 -5.90 -7.91 9.88
N ALA A 48 -4.98 -8.88 9.89
CA ALA A 48 -3.66 -8.74 9.27
C ALA A 48 -3.75 -8.38 7.78
N LEU A 49 -4.65 -9.02 7.01
CA LEU A 49 -4.88 -8.67 5.61
C LEU A 49 -5.33 -7.21 5.45
N PHE A 50 -6.24 -6.73 6.29
CA PHE A 50 -6.70 -5.34 6.22
C PHE A 50 -5.59 -4.34 6.56
N TRP A 51 -4.75 -4.63 7.55
CA TRP A 51 -3.58 -3.81 7.87
C TRP A 51 -2.57 -3.78 6.72
N VAL A 52 -2.28 -4.94 6.12
CA VAL A 52 -1.38 -5.05 4.96
C VAL A 52 -1.96 -4.30 3.76
N ALA A 53 -3.27 -4.45 3.50
CA ALA A 53 -3.96 -3.72 2.44
C ALA A 53 -3.90 -2.21 2.68
N ALA A 54 -4.19 -1.75 3.89
CA ALA A 54 -4.10 -0.34 4.25
C ALA A 54 -2.68 0.21 4.04
N GLY A 55 -1.64 -0.54 4.43
CA GLY A 55 -0.25 -0.15 4.19
C GLY A 55 0.09 -0.07 2.70
N VAL A 56 -0.28 -1.09 1.92
CA VAL A 56 0.03 -1.16 0.48
C VAL A 56 -0.73 -0.10 -0.33
N PHE A 57 -2.02 0.09 -0.07
CA PHE A 57 -2.83 1.10 -0.75
C PHE A 57 -2.50 2.52 -0.27
N GLY A 58 -2.23 2.71 1.03
CA GLY A 58 -1.78 3.97 1.61
C GLY A 58 -0.46 4.46 1.00
N TRP A 59 0.47 3.55 0.71
CA TRP A 59 1.73 3.88 0.03
C TRP A 59 1.49 4.43 -1.39
N GLY A 60 0.51 3.90 -2.11
CA GLY A 60 0.10 4.39 -3.42
C GLY A 60 -0.43 5.83 -3.37
N PHE A 61 -1.20 6.16 -2.33
CA PHE A 61 -1.72 7.51 -2.10
C PHE A 61 -0.62 8.52 -1.74
N LEU A 62 0.28 8.16 -0.82
CA LEU A 62 1.45 8.98 -0.44
C LEU A 62 2.39 9.23 -1.62
N ALA A 63 2.63 8.22 -2.47
CA ALA A 63 3.44 8.36 -3.68
C ALA A 63 2.82 9.37 -4.66
N LYS A 64 1.48 9.37 -4.83
CA LYS A 64 0.76 10.31 -5.69
C LYS A 64 0.81 11.74 -5.14
N ARG A 65 0.67 11.92 -3.83
CA ARG A 65 0.83 13.23 -3.16
C ARG A 65 2.25 13.76 -3.26
N ARG A 66 3.28 12.92 -3.09
CA ARG A 66 4.68 13.32 -3.25
C ARG A 66 4.98 13.77 -4.68
N ALA A 67 4.43 13.09 -5.68
CA ALA A 67 4.58 13.48 -7.09
C ALA A 67 3.88 14.81 -7.42
N ALA A 68 2.69 15.05 -6.84
CA ALA A 68 1.99 16.33 -7.00
C ALA A 68 2.73 17.49 -6.33
N LEU A 69 3.26 17.27 -5.11
CA LEU A 69 4.09 18.26 -4.41
C LEU A 69 5.40 18.54 -5.11
N ALA A 70 6.06 17.53 -5.71
CA ALA A 70 7.28 17.74 -6.49
C ALA A 70 7.03 18.66 -7.68
N ARG A 71 5.95 18.45 -8.44
CA ARG A 71 5.57 19.32 -9.57
C ARG A 71 5.21 20.74 -9.13
N LEU A 72 4.59 20.88 -7.95
CA LEU A 72 4.26 22.18 -7.37
C LEU A 72 5.53 22.91 -6.92
N ARG A 73 6.46 22.21 -6.26
CA ARG A 73 7.77 22.73 -5.85
C ARG A 73 8.57 23.22 -7.06
N ASP A 74 8.64 22.41 -8.12
CA ASP A 74 9.40 22.76 -9.33
C ASP A 74 8.78 23.98 -10.05
N ARG A 75 7.46 24.17 -9.98
CA ARG A 75 6.79 25.38 -10.50
C ARG A 75 7.01 26.63 -9.64
N ILE A 76 7.08 26.49 -8.32
CA ILE A 76 7.25 27.62 -7.39
C ILE A 76 8.72 28.05 -7.32
N PHE A 77 9.66 27.10 -7.31
CA PHE A 77 11.09 27.39 -7.19
C PHE A 77 11.83 27.48 -8.53
N GLY A 78 11.34 26.87 -9.61
CA GLY A 78 12.01 26.87 -10.93
C GLY A 78 11.81 28.13 -11.77
N LYS A 79 11.01 29.10 -11.33
CA LYS A 79 10.70 30.32 -12.11
C LYS A 79 11.72 31.47 -11.92
N ARG A 80 12.75 31.30 -11.09
CA ARG A 80 13.73 32.35 -10.75
C ARG A 80 14.98 32.41 -11.64
N GLU A 81 15.21 31.46 -12.55
CA GLU A 81 16.45 31.40 -13.35
C GLU A 81 16.31 31.82 -14.82
N ARG A 82 15.14 32.29 -15.27
CA ARG A 82 15.00 32.92 -16.60
C ARG A 82 14.81 34.42 -16.46
N GLU A 83 15.90 35.09 -16.16
CA GLU A 83 16.08 36.50 -16.48
C GLU A 83 17.45 36.66 -17.14
N PRO A 84 17.57 36.46 -18.47
CA PRO A 84 18.60 37.16 -19.22
C PRO A 84 18.08 38.58 -19.42
N SER A 85 18.57 39.48 -18.57
CA SER A 85 18.51 40.92 -18.79
C SER A 85 19.34 41.24 -20.03
N GLU A 86 18.71 41.38 -21.18
CA GLU A 86 19.31 42.08 -22.32
C GLU A 86 18.32 43.15 -22.79
N PRO A 87 18.54 44.43 -22.43
CA PRO A 87 17.78 45.53 -23.00
C PRO A 87 18.19 45.75 -24.47
N PRO A 88 17.29 46.30 -25.31
CA PRO A 88 17.54 46.49 -26.74
C PRO A 88 18.67 47.51 -26.96
N ASN A 89 19.62 47.22 -27.86
CA ASN A 89 20.56 48.22 -28.37
C ASN A 89 19.92 48.96 -29.57
N PRO A 90 19.60 50.25 -29.46
CA PRO A 90 19.14 51.07 -30.56
C PRO A 90 20.29 51.96 -31.06
N ALA A 91 21.25 51.39 -31.79
CA ALA A 91 22.15 52.11 -32.70
C ALA A 91 23.18 51.13 -33.28
N ASP A 92 22.95 50.72 -34.53
CA ASP A 92 23.96 50.58 -35.60
C ASP A 92 23.24 50.84 -36.94
#